data_AF-A0A815EJI5-F1
#
_entry.id   AF-A0A815EJI5-F1
#
_cell.length_a   1.000
_cell.length_b   1.000
_cell.length_c   1.000
_cell.angle_alpha   90.00
_cell.angle_beta   90.00
_cell.angle_gamma   90.00
#
_symmetry.space_group_name_H-M   'P 1'
#
loop_
_entity.id
_entity.type
_entity.pdbx_description
1 polymer ?
#
loop_
_entity_poly.entity_id
_entity_poly.type
_entity_poly.pdbx_seq_one_letter_code
_entity_poly.pdbx_strand_id
1 'polypeptide(L)'
;MFPAEHPAMTSERVENRRKGVLAKLQAANIDPENDGMFENADDYHTFWHCLHGNSYLKPCPTNLIWSQVECQCVGDTMTPTVTITTTTTKETVLSTTETISNCLESNLITFENASTYSKISNGYHGLKWTNAYVLDTQLYPQWSDSGFYSAVKSGTWVAFNMNGERMTIAIDMPNKFSIKSFVASSAWNDSVTLSMVSQRASTYYKEASFKIEKNRSTMIELNWFDINTITFYASTNNGQHIEVFVIDDLCLDSTALSTSTSTSAEIKDKCSLNEILYQAHCYYLDGVGGECPYGYSLGSETVLSLIADSFIGLNYKTAISDNCCVVTSEKYSNYGINSVDQCNKQGPFTVVPSHNGGGCRNNTTKYRRQLTFCMSN
;
A
#
# COMPACT_ATOMS: atom_id res chain seq x y z
N MET A 1 5.49 -57.57 -45.41
CA MET A 1 5.04 -56.18 -45.64
C MET A 1 4.75 -55.60 -44.26
N PHE A 2 5.79 -55.08 -43.61
CA PHE A 2 5.72 -54.39 -42.31
C PHE A 2 6.03 -52.91 -42.60
N PRO A 3 5.28 -51.95 -42.04
CA PRO A 3 5.51 -50.55 -42.34
C PRO A 3 6.78 -50.05 -41.65
N ALA A 4 7.47 -49.16 -42.36
CA ALA A 4 8.77 -48.60 -42.03
C ALA A 4 8.74 -47.75 -40.76
N GLU A 5 9.85 -47.86 -40.01
CA GLU A 5 10.19 -47.06 -38.84
C GLU A 5 10.18 -45.56 -39.15
N HIS A 6 9.60 -44.77 -38.24
CA HIS A 6 9.63 -43.31 -38.27
C HIS A 6 11.08 -42.78 -38.13
N PRO A 7 11.46 -41.71 -38.85
CA PRO A 7 12.80 -41.15 -38.74
C PRO A 7 12.99 -40.47 -37.38
N ALA A 8 14.09 -40.81 -36.71
CA ALA A 8 14.53 -40.17 -35.47
C ALA A 8 14.70 -38.65 -35.68
N MET A 9 14.07 -37.86 -34.81
CA MET A 9 14.20 -36.40 -34.79
C MET A 9 15.65 -36.01 -34.45
N THR A 10 16.29 -35.20 -35.30
CA THR A 10 17.66 -34.71 -35.11
C THR A 10 17.78 -33.82 -33.86
N SER A 11 18.89 -33.94 -33.12
CA SER A 11 19.15 -33.24 -31.85
C SER A 11 19.01 -31.71 -31.93
N GLU A 12 19.28 -31.13 -33.10
CA GLU A 12 19.18 -29.69 -33.36
C GLU A 12 17.73 -29.18 -33.38
N ARG A 13 16.76 -30.00 -33.83
CA ARG A 13 15.34 -29.65 -33.76
C ARG A 13 14.79 -29.74 -32.34
N VAL A 14 15.33 -30.62 -31.51
CA VAL A 14 14.96 -30.76 -30.09
C VAL A 14 15.44 -29.53 -29.31
N GLU A 15 16.67 -29.07 -29.57
CA GLU A 15 17.25 -27.91 -28.90
C GLU A 15 16.56 -26.59 -29.28
N ASN A 16 16.21 -26.41 -30.56
CA ASN A 16 15.46 -25.23 -31.00
C ASN A 16 14.02 -25.18 -30.45
N ARG A 17 13.36 -26.33 -30.26
CA ARG A 17 12.07 -26.36 -29.56
C ARG A 17 12.23 -26.03 -28.08
N ARG A 18 13.27 -26.53 -27.42
CA ARG A 18 13.56 -26.24 -26.01
C ARG A 18 13.77 -24.75 -25.77
N LYS A 19 14.52 -24.06 -26.64
CA LYS A 19 14.72 -22.60 -26.56
C LYS A 19 13.43 -21.80 -26.77
N GLY A 20 12.59 -22.21 -27.73
CA GLY A 20 11.30 -21.56 -27.97
C GLY A 20 10.31 -21.70 -26.80
N VAL A 21 10.31 -22.86 -26.15
CA VAL A 21 9.48 -23.11 -24.95
C VAL A 21 10.02 -22.31 -23.74
N LEU A 22 11.34 -22.26 -23.55
CA LEU A 22 11.95 -21.52 -22.45
C LEU A 22 11.70 -20.01 -22.54
N ALA A 23 11.76 -19.45 -23.76
CA ALA A 23 11.47 -18.03 -23.99
C ALA A 23 10.00 -17.68 -23.70
N LYS A 24 9.06 -18.60 -23.98
CA LYS A 24 7.63 -18.41 -23.67
C LYS A 24 7.34 -18.51 -22.17
N LEU A 25 8.02 -19.41 -21.46
CA LEU A 25 7.89 -19.55 -20.01
C LEU A 25 8.50 -18.35 -19.27
N GLN A 26 9.64 -17.85 -19.73
CA GLN A 26 10.25 -16.62 -19.19
C GLN A 26 9.39 -15.38 -19.43
N ALA A 27 8.72 -15.28 -20.59
CA ALA A 27 7.77 -14.19 -20.86
C ALA A 27 6.51 -14.26 -19.97
N ALA A 28 6.14 -15.46 -19.53
CA ALA A 28 5.04 -15.70 -18.58
C ALA A 28 5.49 -15.73 -17.10
N ASN A 29 6.77 -15.42 -16.82
CA ASN A 29 7.38 -15.48 -15.49
C ASN A 29 7.22 -16.86 -14.79
N ILE A 30 7.18 -17.94 -15.58
CA ILE A 30 7.08 -19.32 -15.11
C ILE A 30 8.50 -19.88 -15.00
N ASP A 31 8.92 -20.23 -13.79
CA ASP A 31 10.17 -20.95 -13.56
C ASP A 31 9.96 -22.45 -13.77
N PRO A 32 10.54 -23.05 -14.83
CA PRO A 32 10.39 -24.48 -15.11
C PRO A 32 11.04 -25.38 -14.05
N GLU A 33 11.87 -24.85 -13.14
CA GLU A 33 12.42 -25.60 -12.01
C GLU A 33 11.37 -25.86 -10.92
N ASN A 34 10.25 -25.13 -10.93
CA ASN A 34 9.13 -25.36 -10.02
C ASN A 34 8.06 -26.25 -10.68
N ASP A 35 7.84 -27.43 -10.09
CA ASP A 35 6.77 -28.33 -10.51
C ASP A 35 5.41 -27.67 -10.29
N GLY A 36 4.54 -27.73 -11.30
CA GLY A 36 3.24 -27.06 -11.22
C GLY A 36 2.48 -26.98 -12.53
N MET A 37 1.27 -26.45 -12.46
CA MET A 37 0.46 -26.12 -13.63
C MET A 37 0.25 -24.61 -13.70
N PHE A 38 0.45 -24.03 -14.88
CA PHE A 38 0.49 -22.59 -15.09
C PHE A 38 -0.30 -22.20 -16.33
N GLU A 39 -0.86 -21.00 -16.31
CA GLU A 39 -1.62 -20.45 -17.42
C GLU A 39 -0.76 -20.28 -18.68
N ASN A 40 -1.32 -20.64 -19.84
CA ASN A 40 -0.73 -20.24 -21.11
C ASN A 40 -1.33 -18.92 -21.58
N ALA A 41 -0.53 -17.84 -21.52
CA ALA A 41 -0.95 -16.50 -21.95
C ALA A 41 -1.33 -16.42 -23.45
N ASP A 42 -0.86 -17.36 -24.28
CA ASP A 42 -1.13 -17.35 -25.73
C ASP A 42 -2.48 -17.99 -26.10
N ASP A 43 -2.98 -18.93 -25.29
CA ASP A 43 -4.18 -19.73 -25.61
C ASP A 43 -4.82 -20.27 -24.33
N TYR A 44 -5.96 -19.68 -23.96
CA TYR A 44 -6.76 -20.03 -22.78
C TYR A 44 -7.31 -21.47 -22.81
N HIS A 45 -7.28 -22.16 -23.96
CA HIS A 45 -7.63 -23.58 -24.06
C HIS A 45 -6.43 -24.50 -23.82
N THR A 46 -5.30 -23.97 -23.36
CA THR A 46 -4.11 -24.74 -23.03
C THR A 46 -3.45 -24.23 -21.74
N PHE A 47 -2.64 -25.06 -21.11
CA PHE A 47 -1.89 -24.72 -19.91
C PHE A 47 -0.52 -25.40 -19.90
N TRP A 48 0.44 -24.82 -19.19
CA TRP A 48 1.76 -25.38 -18.97
C TRP A 48 1.73 -26.33 -17.78
N HIS A 49 2.30 -27.52 -17.93
CA HIS A 49 2.54 -28.45 -16.85
C HIS A 49 4.06 -28.64 -16.73
N CYS A 50 4.67 -28.14 -15.66
CA CYS A 50 6.08 -28.30 -15.35
C CYS A 50 6.27 -29.48 -14.39
N LEU A 51 7.16 -30.41 -14.75
CA LEU A 51 7.54 -31.58 -13.96
C LEU A 51 9.04 -31.85 -14.15
N HIS A 52 9.78 -31.82 -13.04
CA HIS A 52 11.22 -32.08 -12.97
C HIS A 52 12.04 -31.28 -13.99
N GLY A 53 11.83 -29.95 -14.06
CA GLY A 53 12.56 -29.09 -15.00
C GLY A 53 12.10 -29.19 -16.46
N ASN A 54 11.05 -29.97 -16.74
CA ASN A 54 10.48 -30.12 -18.09
C ASN A 54 9.08 -29.52 -18.15
N SER A 55 8.80 -28.75 -19.19
CA SER A 55 7.51 -28.11 -19.41
C SER A 55 6.75 -28.77 -20.57
N TYR A 56 5.47 -29.01 -20.33
CA TYR A 56 4.56 -29.64 -21.28
C TYR A 56 3.35 -28.73 -21.50
N LEU A 57 3.14 -28.26 -22.72
CA LEU A 57 1.89 -27.59 -23.07
C LEU A 57 0.78 -28.63 -23.21
N LYS A 58 -0.30 -28.48 -22.45
CA LYS A 58 -1.43 -29.40 -22.40
C LYS A 58 -2.71 -28.67 -22.83
N PRO A 59 -3.53 -29.26 -23.70
CA PRO A 59 -4.84 -28.70 -24.01
C PRO A 59 -5.84 -29.00 -22.89
N CYS A 60 -6.76 -28.08 -22.67
CA CYS A 60 -8.00 -28.34 -21.96
C CYS A 60 -8.94 -29.22 -22.79
N PRO A 61 -9.82 -30.01 -22.15
CA PRO A 61 -10.92 -30.69 -22.84
C PRO A 61 -11.79 -29.70 -23.63
N THR A 62 -12.45 -30.19 -24.68
CA THR A 62 -13.27 -29.37 -25.60
C THR A 62 -14.24 -28.46 -24.85
N ASN A 63 -14.24 -27.17 -25.20
CA ASN A 63 -15.07 -26.10 -24.61
C ASN A 63 -14.75 -25.74 -23.15
N LEU A 64 -13.58 -26.13 -22.65
CA LEU A 64 -13.09 -25.67 -21.36
C LEU A 64 -11.89 -24.73 -21.53
N ILE A 65 -11.76 -23.78 -20.62
CA ILE A 65 -10.62 -22.87 -20.53
C ILE A 65 -9.83 -23.15 -19.24
N TRP A 66 -8.53 -22.91 -19.26
CA TRP A 66 -7.70 -23.04 -18.07
C TRP A 66 -8.04 -21.93 -17.07
N SER A 67 -8.34 -22.31 -15.83
CA SER A 67 -8.46 -21.38 -14.70
C SER A 67 -7.24 -21.51 -13.81
N GLN A 68 -6.41 -20.46 -13.75
CA GLN A 68 -5.28 -20.41 -12.82
C GLN A 68 -5.75 -20.38 -11.36
N VAL A 69 -6.96 -19.87 -11.12
CA VAL A 69 -7.58 -19.82 -9.78
C VAL A 69 -7.94 -21.21 -9.28
N GLU A 70 -8.47 -22.05 -10.16
CA GLU A 70 -8.89 -23.42 -9.81
C GLU A 70 -7.82 -24.48 -10.13
N CYS A 71 -6.71 -24.10 -10.77
CA CYS A 71 -5.69 -24.99 -11.30
C CYS A 71 -6.26 -26.15 -12.13
N GLN A 72 -7.34 -25.90 -12.87
CA GLN A 72 -8.02 -26.88 -13.70
C GLN A 72 -8.75 -26.22 -14.87
N CYS A 73 -9.15 -27.04 -15.84
CA CYS A 73 -9.98 -26.59 -16.95
C CYS A 73 -11.44 -26.48 -16.51
N VAL A 74 -12.02 -25.29 -16.66
CA VAL A 74 -13.38 -24.94 -16.24
C VAL A 74 -14.24 -24.60 -17.45
N GLY A 75 -15.57 -24.66 -17.29
CA GLY A 75 -16.51 -24.28 -18.34
C GLY A 75 -16.38 -22.80 -18.70
N ASP A 76 -16.48 -22.48 -19.99
CA ASP A 76 -16.54 -21.10 -20.47
C ASP A 76 -17.87 -20.44 -20.05
N THR A 77 -17.94 -19.94 -18.82
CA THR A 77 -19.11 -19.21 -18.32
C THR A 77 -18.75 -17.77 -18.00
N MET A 78 -18.43 -16.99 -19.03
CA MET A 78 -18.58 -15.53 -18.98
C MET A 78 -19.87 -15.08 -19.69
N THR A 79 -20.93 -14.89 -18.91
CA THR A 79 -21.87 -13.77 -19.07
C THR A 79 -22.77 -13.67 -17.84
N PRO A 80 -22.57 -12.70 -16.92
CA PRO A 80 -23.66 -12.22 -16.08
C PRO A 80 -24.54 -11.31 -16.94
N THR A 81 -25.70 -11.83 -17.36
CA THR A 81 -26.78 -11.04 -17.94
C THR A 81 -27.31 -10.05 -16.89
N VAL A 82 -26.82 -8.81 -16.90
CA VAL A 82 -27.47 -7.72 -16.19
C VAL A 82 -28.59 -7.18 -17.07
N THR A 83 -29.84 -7.50 -16.75
CA THR A 83 -31.00 -6.87 -17.35
C THR A 83 -31.14 -5.46 -16.79
N ILE A 84 -30.49 -4.47 -17.43
CA ILE A 84 -30.71 -3.05 -17.15
C ILE A 84 -31.68 -2.50 -18.19
N THR A 85 -32.89 -2.14 -17.77
CA THR A 85 -33.80 -1.31 -18.55
C THR A 85 -33.22 0.11 -18.60
N THR A 86 -32.59 0.49 -19.72
CA THR A 86 -32.09 1.86 -19.95
C THR A 86 -32.94 2.55 -21.01
N THR A 87 -33.50 3.70 -20.63
CA THR A 87 -33.98 4.72 -21.58
C THR A 87 -32.77 5.47 -22.13
N THR A 88 -32.77 5.64 -23.45
CA THR A 88 -31.64 6.02 -24.29
C THR A 88 -31.23 7.49 -24.16
N THR A 89 -29.93 7.75 -24.01
CA THR A 89 -29.24 8.81 -24.77
C THR A 89 -27.78 8.39 -25.01
N LYS A 90 -27.33 8.69 -26.23
CA LYS A 90 -26.18 8.12 -26.94
C LYS A 90 -25.10 9.19 -27.04
N GLU A 91 -23.86 8.88 -26.63
CA GLU A 91 -22.58 9.37 -27.20
C GLU A 91 -21.43 8.67 -26.44
N THR A 92 -20.81 7.65 -27.05
CA THR A 92 -19.50 7.67 -27.75
C THR A 92 -18.43 7.00 -26.87
N VAL A 93 -18.31 5.69 -27.04
CA VAL A 93 -17.32 4.84 -26.35
C VAL A 93 -15.96 5.01 -27.00
N LEU A 94 -15.01 5.56 -26.25
CA LEU A 94 -13.58 5.40 -26.53
C LEU A 94 -13.12 4.12 -25.84
N SER A 95 -12.68 3.16 -26.65
CA SER A 95 -12.07 1.92 -26.23
C SER A 95 -10.66 2.19 -25.69
N THR A 96 -10.47 1.99 -24.39
CA THR A 96 -9.15 1.74 -23.81
C THR A 96 -9.25 0.50 -22.92
N THR A 97 -8.56 -0.54 -23.34
CA THR A 97 -8.18 -1.69 -22.53
C THR A 97 -7.33 -1.19 -21.34
N GLU A 98 -7.94 -1.01 -20.18
CA GLU A 98 -7.21 -0.83 -18.92
C GLU A 98 -7.08 -2.18 -18.22
N THR A 99 -5.83 -2.64 -18.14
CA THR A 99 -5.40 -3.69 -17.23
C THR A 99 -5.72 -3.30 -15.80
N ILE A 100 -6.53 -4.11 -15.13
CA ILE A 100 -6.90 -3.96 -13.73
C ILE A 100 -5.68 -4.29 -12.86
N SER A 101 -5.47 -3.46 -11.82
CA SER A 101 -4.50 -3.58 -10.72
C SER A 101 -3.15 -2.85 -10.85
N ASN A 102 -3.16 -1.59 -11.27
CA ASN A 102 -2.12 -0.67 -10.82
C ASN A 102 -2.57 -0.01 -9.51
N CYS A 103 -1.90 -0.35 -8.40
CA CYS A 103 -1.85 0.53 -7.25
C CYS A 103 -0.91 1.69 -7.61
N LEU A 104 -1.31 2.94 -7.38
CA LEU A 104 -0.34 4.03 -7.50
C LEU A 104 0.73 3.83 -6.43
N GLU A 105 2.01 4.01 -6.77
CA GLU A 105 3.12 3.83 -5.82
C GLU A 105 2.93 4.65 -4.54
N SER A 106 2.35 5.86 -4.65
CA SER A 106 2.05 6.71 -3.48
C SER A 106 1.02 6.13 -2.51
N ASN A 107 0.24 5.14 -2.95
CA ASN A 107 -0.81 4.49 -2.16
C ASN A 107 -0.47 3.05 -1.79
N LEU A 108 0.69 2.57 -2.23
CA LEU A 108 1.17 1.24 -1.94
C LEU A 108 1.99 1.28 -0.65
N ILE A 109 1.61 0.45 0.31
CA ILE A 109 2.35 0.26 1.55
C ILE A 109 3.06 -1.10 1.48
N THR A 110 4.37 -1.04 1.29
CA THR A 110 5.28 -2.20 1.17
C THR A 110 6.03 -2.51 2.47
N PHE A 111 5.81 -1.73 3.53
CA PHE A 111 6.45 -1.88 4.84
C PHE A 111 7.98 -1.72 4.92
N GLU A 112 8.67 -1.55 3.78
CA GLU A 112 10.14 -1.40 3.67
C GLU A 112 10.74 -0.25 4.50
N ASN A 113 9.97 0.80 4.76
CA ASN A 113 10.43 1.98 5.49
C ASN A 113 10.13 1.92 7.00
N ALA A 114 9.73 0.76 7.52
CA ALA A 114 9.45 0.58 8.93
C ALA A 114 10.73 0.23 9.73
N SER A 115 10.75 0.51 11.04
CA SER A 115 11.88 0.12 11.90
C SER A 115 11.91 -1.39 12.16
N THR A 116 13.11 -1.98 12.28
CA THR A 116 13.35 -3.43 12.38
C THR A 116 12.59 -4.12 13.52
N TYR A 117 11.91 -5.24 13.17
CA TYR A 117 11.11 -6.11 14.06
C TYR A 117 10.33 -5.35 15.14
N SER A 118 9.65 -4.29 14.73
CA SER A 118 9.00 -3.37 15.65
C SER A 118 7.51 -3.28 15.39
N LYS A 119 6.79 -2.88 16.43
CA LYS A 119 5.39 -2.50 16.30
C LYS A 119 5.30 -1.32 15.33
N ILE A 120 4.42 -1.40 14.34
CA ILE A 120 4.15 -0.28 13.44
C ILE A 120 3.65 0.89 14.27
N SER A 121 4.35 2.02 14.16
CA SER A 121 4.00 3.23 14.91
C SER A 121 2.76 3.90 14.31
N ASN A 122 1.93 4.47 15.17
CA ASN A 122 0.84 5.35 14.71
C ASN A 122 1.44 6.52 13.92
N GLY A 123 0.79 6.90 12.83
CA GLY A 123 1.30 7.88 11.87
C GLY A 123 2.02 7.26 10.68
N TYR A 124 2.37 5.96 10.72
CA TYR A 124 2.92 5.26 9.55
C TYR A 124 1.90 5.30 8.40
N HIS A 125 2.26 5.98 7.31
CA HIS A 125 1.37 6.34 6.19
C HIS A 125 0.09 7.09 6.60
N GLY A 126 0.15 7.89 7.68
CA GLY A 126 -1.00 8.67 8.17
C GLY A 126 -2.10 7.84 8.84
N LEU A 127 -1.83 6.56 9.12
CA LEU A 127 -2.79 5.62 9.72
C LEU A 127 -2.44 5.32 11.17
N LYS A 128 -3.45 4.87 11.91
CA LYS A 128 -3.31 4.28 13.25
C LYS A 128 -3.29 2.77 13.12
N TRP A 129 -2.30 2.15 13.76
CA TRP A 129 -2.03 0.73 13.70
C TRP A 129 -2.14 0.13 15.10
N THR A 130 -3.02 -0.85 15.24
CA THR A 130 -3.19 -1.62 16.48
C THR A 130 -2.83 -3.07 16.21
N ASN A 131 -1.97 -3.63 17.07
CA ASN A 131 -1.43 -4.99 16.94
C ASN A 131 -0.85 -5.31 15.55
N ALA A 132 -0.19 -4.34 14.92
CA ALA A 132 0.51 -4.54 13.66
C ALA A 132 2.01 -4.41 13.90
N TYR A 133 2.77 -5.37 13.39
CA TYR A 133 4.22 -5.45 13.51
C TYR A 133 4.81 -5.67 12.14
N VAL A 134 6.07 -5.29 11.96
CA VAL A 134 6.80 -5.54 10.72
C VAL A 134 7.94 -6.52 10.93
N LEU A 135 8.30 -7.23 9.87
CA LEU A 135 9.39 -8.17 9.86
C LEU A 135 10.14 -8.07 8.52
N ASP A 136 11.46 -7.90 8.58
CA ASP A 136 12.34 -8.11 7.44
C ASP A 136 12.65 -9.61 7.33
N THR A 137 12.13 -10.25 6.28
CA THR A 137 12.27 -11.70 6.10
C THR A 137 13.72 -12.11 5.97
N GLN A 138 14.60 -11.29 5.38
CA GLN A 138 16.01 -11.65 5.21
C GLN A 138 16.77 -11.84 6.52
N LEU A 139 16.30 -11.22 7.61
CA LEU A 139 16.92 -11.37 8.93
C LEU A 139 16.52 -12.70 9.62
N TYR A 140 15.52 -13.41 9.09
CA TYR A 140 14.97 -14.63 9.68
C TYR A 140 14.90 -15.80 8.66
N PRO A 141 16.03 -16.21 8.06
CA PRO A 141 16.10 -17.30 7.07
C PRO A 141 15.56 -18.65 7.58
N GLN A 142 15.55 -18.86 8.89
CA GLN A 142 14.95 -20.04 9.51
C GLN A 142 13.42 -20.12 9.35
N TRP A 143 12.76 -19.04 8.93
CA TRP A 143 11.31 -18.98 8.68
C TRP A 143 10.97 -19.02 7.18
N SER A 144 11.89 -19.47 6.34
CA SER A 144 11.69 -19.55 4.88
C SER A 144 10.51 -20.42 4.44
N ASP A 145 10.11 -21.42 5.23
CA ASP A 145 8.90 -22.24 5.03
C ASP A 145 7.71 -21.75 5.89
N SER A 146 7.55 -20.43 6.00
CA SER A 146 6.44 -19.81 6.72
C SER A 146 5.70 -18.80 5.84
N GLY A 147 4.51 -18.41 6.28
CA GLY A 147 3.74 -17.36 5.61
C GLY A 147 4.47 -16.03 5.51
N PHE A 148 5.43 -15.75 6.42
CA PHE A 148 6.22 -14.53 6.36
C PHE A 148 6.93 -14.40 5.01
N TYR A 149 7.49 -15.49 4.49
CA TYR A 149 8.13 -15.51 3.18
C TYR A 149 7.12 -15.59 2.04
N SER A 150 6.05 -16.37 2.20
CA SER A 150 5.03 -16.53 1.17
C SER A 150 4.26 -15.24 0.84
N ALA A 151 4.13 -14.32 1.81
CA ALA A 151 3.46 -13.04 1.63
C ALA A 151 4.33 -11.96 0.96
N VAL A 152 5.67 -12.09 0.98
CA VAL A 152 6.56 -11.09 0.38
C VAL A 152 6.23 -10.95 -1.10
N LYS A 153 5.78 -9.75 -1.47
CA LYS A 153 5.48 -9.39 -2.86
C LYS A 153 6.39 -8.26 -3.33
N SER A 154 6.74 -7.34 -2.45
CA SER A 154 7.74 -6.31 -2.70
C SER A 154 8.83 -6.32 -1.63
N GLY A 155 10.07 -6.03 -2.04
CA GLY A 155 11.22 -5.96 -1.15
C GLY A 155 11.41 -7.22 -0.29
N THR A 156 11.47 -7.03 1.03
CA THR A 156 11.72 -8.08 2.01
C THR A 156 10.87 -7.95 3.28
N TRP A 157 10.12 -6.86 3.44
CA TRP A 157 9.39 -6.55 4.64
C TRP A 157 7.91 -6.91 4.50
N VAL A 158 7.35 -7.40 5.59
CA VAL A 158 5.92 -7.74 5.68
C VAL A 158 5.34 -7.24 6.98
N ALA A 159 4.04 -6.98 7.01
CA ALA A 159 3.31 -6.70 8.23
C ALA A 159 2.55 -7.93 8.74
N PHE A 160 2.38 -8.06 10.05
CA PHE A 160 1.68 -9.18 10.66
C PHE A 160 1.02 -8.79 11.98
N ASN A 161 0.09 -9.62 12.45
CA ASN A 161 -0.51 -9.50 13.77
C ASN A 161 0.25 -10.30 14.83
N MET A 162 0.54 -9.70 15.98
CA MET A 162 1.24 -10.42 17.05
C MET A 162 0.29 -11.37 17.78
N ASN A 163 0.79 -12.55 18.15
CA ASN A 163 0.10 -13.58 18.94
C ASN A 163 -1.25 -14.07 18.41
N GLY A 164 -1.56 -13.80 17.14
CA GLY A 164 -2.86 -14.11 16.55
C GLY A 164 -3.99 -13.14 16.92
N GLU A 165 -3.71 -12.12 17.74
CA GLU A 165 -4.71 -11.13 18.14
C GLU A 165 -5.16 -10.24 16.95
N ARG A 166 -6.29 -9.55 17.11
CA ARG A 166 -6.85 -8.72 16.03
C ARG A 166 -5.92 -7.57 15.66
N MET A 167 -5.66 -7.39 14.36
CA MET A 167 -4.98 -6.18 13.86
C MET A 167 -6.02 -5.15 13.45
N THR A 168 -5.77 -3.87 13.70
CA THR A 168 -6.67 -2.80 13.24
C THR A 168 -5.90 -1.69 12.56
N ILE A 169 -6.41 -1.25 11.42
CA ILE A 169 -5.98 -0.06 10.71
C ILE A 169 -7.11 0.96 10.83
N ALA A 170 -6.80 2.15 11.29
CA ALA A 170 -7.79 3.20 11.51
C ALA A 170 -7.27 4.58 11.12
N ILE A 171 -8.18 5.52 10.94
CA ILE A 171 -7.88 6.95 10.82
C ILE A 171 -8.86 7.73 11.69
N ASP A 172 -8.41 8.84 12.27
CA ASP A 172 -9.29 9.68 13.09
C ASP A 172 -10.37 10.35 12.25
N MET A 173 -11.59 10.35 12.77
CA MET A 173 -12.67 11.16 12.21
C MET A 173 -12.28 12.64 12.20
N PRO A 174 -12.68 13.42 11.17
CA PRO A 174 -13.60 13.06 10.09
C PRO A 174 -12.95 12.37 8.88
N ASN A 175 -11.63 12.13 8.91
CA ASN A 175 -10.89 11.56 7.78
C ASN A 175 -11.34 10.13 7.50
N LYS A 176 -11.18 9.69 6.25
CA LYS A 176 -11.53 8.34 5.80
C LYS A 176 -10.37 7.78 4.97
N PHE A 177 -10.43 6.49 4.68
CA PHE A 177 -9.55 5.85 3.71
C PHE A 177 -10.32 4.76 2.95
N SER A 178 -9.72 4.30 1.86
CA SER A 178 -10.24 3.23 1.03
C SER A 178 -9.17 2.15 0.90
N ILE A 179 -9.56 0.89 0.99
CA ILE A 179 -8.68 -0.25 0.71
C ILE A 179 -9.10 -0.86 -0.62
N LYS A 180 -8.15 -0.95 -1.54
CA LYS A 180 -8.33 -1.63 -2.83
C LYS A 180 -7.98 -3.11 -2.68
N SER A 181 -6.75 -3.40 -2.29
CA SER A 181 -6.22 -4.76 -2.21
C SER A 181 -5.04 -4.89 -1.25
N PHE A 182 -4.63 -6.13 -0.97
CA PHE A 182 -3.36 -6.46 -0.31
C PHE A 182 -3.02 -7.93 -0.58
N VAL A 183 -1.75 -8.30 -0.43
CA VAL A 183 -1.30 -9.69 -0.42
C VAL A 183 -1.38 -10.22 1.00
N ALA A 184 -1.79 -11.47 1.17
CA ALA A 184 -1.85 -12.14 2.47
C ALA A 184 -1.40 -13.59 2.43
N SER A 185 -0.89 -14.08 3.55
CA SER A 185 -0.65 -15.49 3.85
C SER A 185 -0.90 -15.75 5.34
N SER A 186 -0.98 -17.02 5.73
CA SER A 186 -0.99 -17.40 7.15
C SER A 186 0.42 -17.77 7.59
N ALA A 187 0.85 -17.35 8.78
CA ALA A 187 2.24 -17.57 9.18
C ALA A 187 2.59 -19.05 9.34
N TRP A 188 1.69 -19.86 9.90
CA TRP A 188 2.04 -21.19 10.43
C TRP A 188 1.21 -22.35 9.89
N ASN A 189 -0.03 -22.11 9.50
CA ASN A 189 -1.01 -23.15 9.20
C ASN A 189 -1.66 -22.92 7.85
N ASP A 190 -2.00 -23.99 7.15
CA ASP A 190 -2.81 -23.93 5.94
C ASP A 190 -4.31 -23.81 6.26
N SER A 191 -5.09 -23.41 5.27
CA SER A 191 -6.55 -23.30 5.32
C SER A 191 -7.10 -22.37 6.41
N VAL A 192 -6.30 -21.37 6.79
CA VAL A 192 -6.67 -20.33 7.75
C VAL A 192 -7.71 -19.41 7.12
N THR A 193 -8.72 -19.04 7.90
CA THR A 193 -9.74 -18.07 7.46
C THR A 193 -9.33 -16.69 7.95
N LEU A 194 -8.86 -15.83 7.05
CA LEU A 194 -8.68 -14.41 7.32
C LEU A 194 -10.02 -13.71 7.16
N SER A 195 -10.46 -13.01 8.20
CA SER A 195 -11.71 -12.27 8.22
C SER A 195 -11.46 -10.81 8.54
N MET A 196 -12.28 -9.94 7.95
CA MET A 196 -12.21 -8.51 8.18
C MET A 196 -13.59 -7.91 8.37
N VAL A 197 -13.66 -6.91 9.25
CA VAL A 197 -14.83 -6.05 9.44
C VAL A 197 -14.41 -4.59 9.34
N SER A 198 -15.20 -3.78 8.65
CA SER A 198 -14.97 -2.34 8.49
C SER A 198 -16.05 -1.50 9.15
N GLN A 199 -15.69 -0.27 9.50
CA GLN A 199 -16.61 0.72 10.08
C GLN A 199 -16.52 2.06 9.36
N ARG A 200 -17.65 2.74 9.31
CA ARG A 200 -17.77 4.17 8.96
C ARG A 200 -18.26 4.91 10.20
N ALA A 201 -17.47 5.85 10.69
CA ALA A 201 -17.61 6.39 12.03
C ALA A 201 -17.70 5.26 13.08
N SER A 202 -18.79 5.17 13.83
CA SER A 202 -19.04 4.12 14.83
C SER A 202 -19.95 2.99 14.31
N THR A 203 -20.28 2.98 13.02
CA THR A 203 -21.24 2.02 12.45
C THR A 203 -20.50 0.98 11.61
N TYR A 204 -20.83 -0.28 11.84
CA TYR A 204 -20.40 -1.39 10.99
C TYR A 204 -20.79 -1.15 9.53
N TYR A 205 -19.90 -1.45 8.59
CA TYR A 205 -20.10 -1.19 7.17
C TYR A 205 -20.07 -2.45 6.29
N LYS A 206 -18.94 -3.16 6.26
CA LYS A 206 -18.75 -4.36 5.43
C LYS A 206 -17.91 -5.40 6.16
N GLU A 207 -18.10 -6.66 5.79
CA GLU A 207 -17.21 -7.77 6.13
C GLU A 207 -16.85 -8.62 4.92
N ALA A 208 -15.73 -9.33 5.03
CA ALA A 208 -15.33 -10.37 4.10
C ALA A 208 -14.43 -11.38 4.80
N SER A 209 -14.38 -12.59 4.24
CA SER A 209 -13.50 -13.66 4.70
C SER A 209 -12.89 -14.40 3.51
N PHE A 210 -11.60 -14.73 3.62
CA PHE A 210 -10.83 -15.42 2.60
C PHE A 210 -10.04 -16.57 3.21
N LYS A 211 -9.81 -17.61 2.43
CA LYS A 211 -8.85 -18.66 2.78
C LYS A 211 -7.45 -18.23 2.39
N ILE A 212 -6.52 -18.33 3.34
CA ILE A 212 -5.10 -18.06 3.16
C ILE A 212 -4.31 -19.29 3.59
N GLU A 213 -3.15 -19.48 2.96
CA GLU A 213 -2.28 -20.65 3.15
C GLU A 213 -0.90 -20.22 3.65
N LYS A 214 -0.17 -21.16 4.26
CA LYS A 214 1.18 -20.93 4.75
C LYS A 214 2.18 -20.76 3.62
N ASN A 215 2.05 -21.59 2.59
CA ASN A 215 3.02 -21.73 1.51
C ASN A 215 2.57 -21.07 0.21
N ARG A 216 1.60 -20.14 0.27
CA ARG A 216 1.07 -19.43 -0.90
C ARG A 216 0.56 -18.04 -0.53
N SER A 217 0.99 -17.03 -1.27
CA SER A 217 0.37 -15.71 -1.22
C SER A 217 -1.03 -15.73 -1.83
N THR A 218 -1.93 -14.96 -1.22
CA THR A 218 -3.29 -14.73 -1.70
C THR A 218 -3.45 -13.24 -1.93
N MET A 219 -3.70 -12.82 -3.17
CA MET A 219 -4.11 -11.45 -3.45
C MET A 219 -5.57 -11.28 -3.05
N ILE A 220 -5.85 -10.35 -2.14
CA ILE A 220 -7.19 -10.05 -1.66
C ILE A 220 -7.60 -8.70 -2.23
N GLU A 221 -8.71 -8.68 -2.97
CA GLU A 221 -9.33 -7.46 -3.47
C GLU A 221 -10.59 -7.15 -2.65
N LEU A 222 -10.65 -5.97 -2.05
CA LEU A 222 -11.80 -5.52 -1.25
C LEU A 222 -12.60 -4.44 -1.96
N ASN A 223 -11.93 -3.43 -2.50
CA ASN A 223 -12.57 -2.23 -3.03
C ASN A 223 -13.56 -1.63 -2.01
N TRP A 224 -13.11 -1.47 -0.77
CA TRP A 224 -13.89 -0.88 0.32
C TRP A 224 -13.54 0.58 0.45
N PHE A 225 -14.53 1.45 0.24
CA PHE A 225 -14.33 2.88 0.18
C PHE A 225 -14.86 3.61 1.42
N ASP A 226 -14.31 4.79 1.70
CA ASP A 226 -14.80 5.73 2.71
C ASP A 226 -14.97 5.14 4.12
N ILE A 227 -14.06 4.25 4.54
CA ILE A 227 -14.05 3.66 5.87
C ILE A 227 -13.15 4.45 6.82
N ASN A 228 -13.41 4.35 8.12
CA ASN A 228 -12.57 4.93 9.17
C ASN A 228 -11.73 3.86 9.87
N THR A 229 -12.17 2.60 9.80
CA THR A 229 -11.55 1.48 10.49
C THR A 229 -11.73 0.21 9.68
N ILE A 230 -10.70 -0.63 9.65
CA ILE A 230 -10.79 -2.05 9.31
C ILE A 230 -10.08 -2.87 10.40
N THR A 231 -10.72 -3.95 10.85
CA THR A 231 -10.17 -4.89 11.82
C THR A 231 -10.06 -6.25 11.16
N PHE A 232 -8.86 -6.83 11.22
CA PHE A 232 -8.51 -8.15 10.70
C PHE A 232 -8.39 -9.14 11.84
N TYR A 233 -8.79 -10.38 11.59
CA TYR A 233 -8.57 -11.51 12.49
C TYR A 233 -8.54 -12.81 11.70
N ALA A 234 -7.67 -13.73 12.11
CA ALA A 234 -7.49 -15.01 11.44
C ALA A 234 -7.75 -16.17 12.39
N SER A 235 -8.34 -17.24 11.87
CA SER A 235 -8.59 -18.45 12.66
C SER A 235 -8.59 -19.74 11.85
N THR A 236 -8.18 -20.83 12.50
CA THR A 236 -8.49 -22.20 12.07
C THR A 236 -9.76 -22.68 12.79
N ASN A 237 -10.52 -23.59 12.15
CA ASN A 237 -11.66 -24.30 12.75
C ASN A 237 -12.74 -23.43 13.42
N ASN A 238 -13.52 -22.69 12.61
CA ASN A 238 -14.70 -21.95 13.08
C ASN A 238 -14.44 -21.00 14.28
N GLY A 239 -13.24 -20.40 14.37
CA GLY A 239 -12.93 -19.37 15.36
C GLY A 239 -12.35 -19.86 16.69
N GLN A 240 -12.01 -21.15 16.84
CA GLN A 240 -11.48 -21.68 18.10
C GLN A 240 -9.99 -21.38 18.33
N HIS A 241 -9.21 -21.19 17.27
CA HIS A 241 -7.78 -20.87 17.36
C HIS A 241 -7.51 -19.54 16.66
N ILE A 242 -6.81 -18.63 17.35
CA ILE A 242 -6.35 -17.37 16.78
C ILE A 242 -5.04 -17.61 16.03
N GLU A 243 -4.95 -17.08 14.82
CA GLU A 243 -3.84 -17.34 13.90
C GLU A 243 -3.09 -16.05 13.58
N VAL A 244 -1.78 -16.19 13.39
CA VAL A 244 -0.95 -15.12 12.84
C VAL A 244 -1.14 -15.12 11.32
N PHE A 245 -1.55 -13.98 10.78
CA PHE A 245 -1.58 -13.71 9.35
C PHE A 245 -0.55 -12.64 9.02
N VAL A 246 -0.07 -12.70 7.79
CA VAL A 246 0.94 -11.80 7.24
C VAL A 246 0.33 -11.10 6.04
N ILE A 247 0.61 -9.80 5.90
CA ILE A 247 0.22 -9.01 4.73
C ILE A 247 1.41 -8.25 4.15
N ASP A 248 1.34 -8.01 2.85
CA ASP A 248 2.23 -7.14 2.10
C ASP A 248 1.46 -6.40 1.00
N ASP A 249 2.08 -5.39 0.38
CA ASP A 249 1.54 -4.62 -0.73
C ASP A 249 0.11 -4.12 -0.45
N LEU A 250 -0.10 -3.51 0.72
CA LEU A 250 -1.39 -2.94 1.08
C LEU A 250 -1.65 -1.73 0.19
N CYS A 251 -2.55 -1.91 -0.77
CA CYS A 251 -2.97 -0.90 -1.70
C CYS A 251 -4.17 -0.13 -1.16
N LEU A 252 -3.91 1.12 -0.81
CA LEU A 252 -4.97 2.07 -0.53
C LEU A 252 -5.47 2.67 -1.84
N ASP A 253 -6.74 3.07 -1.86
CA ASP A 253 -7.22 3.93 -2.93
C ASP A 253 -7.19 5.39 -2.46
N SER A 254 -6.39 6.21 -3.14
CA SER A 254 -6.30 7.65 -2.91
C SER A 254 -7.63 8.38 -3.15
N THR A 255 -8.65 7.74 -3.71
CA THR A 255 -9.99 8.33 -3.79
C THR A 255 -10.56 8.70 -2.42
N ALA A 256 -10.10 8.14 -1.30
CA ALA A 256 -10.61 8.46 0.05
C ALA A 256 -9.72 9.32 0.96
N LEU A 257 -8.63 9.92 0.47
CA LEU A 257 -8.16 11.19 1.05
C LEU A 257 -8.63 12.41 0.25
N SER A 258 -9.57 12.20 -0.68
CA SER A 258 -10.25 13.27 -1.41
C SER A 258 -11.66 13.49 -0.84
N THR A 259 -11.84 14.61 -0.15
CA THR A 259 -13.10 15.34 -0.31
C THR A 259 -13.19 15.71 -1.79
N SER A 260 -14.25 15.25 -2.46
CA SER A 260 -14.64 15.56 -3.84
C SER A 260 -13.92 16.76 -4.48
N THR A 261 -13.05 16.56 -5.48
CA THR A 261 -12.98 17.38 -6.72
C THR A 261 -11.91 16.90 -7.72
N SER A 262 -12.37 16.68 -8.96
CA SER A 262 -11.73 16.91 -10.28
C SER A 262 -10.20 16.84 -10.46
N THR A 263 -9.79 15.88 -11.32
CA THR A 263 -8.68 15.89 -12.30
C THR A 263 -7.36 16.62 -11.97
N SER A 264 -6.30 15.81 -11.95
CA SER A 264 -4.91 16.03 -11.51
C SER A 264 -4.02 16.97 -12.34
N ALA A 265 -4.57 17.93 -13.08
CA ALA A 265 -3.77 18.97 -13.73
C ALA A 265 -3.72 20.30 -12.95
N GLU A 266 -4.59 20.49 -11.94
CA GLU A 266 -4.72 21.75 -11.18
C GLU A 266 -4.09 21.74 -9.76
N ILE A 267 -3.62 20.60 -9.24
CA ILE A 267 -3.15 20.51 -7.82
C ILE A 267 -1.64 20.79 -7.68
N LYS A 268 -1.16 21.78 -8.44
CA LYS A 268 0.07 22.51 -8.11
C LYS A 268 -0.23 23.94 -7.63
N ASP A 269 -1.51 24.33 -7.60
CA ASP A 269 -1.95 25.72 -7.39
C ASP A 269 -2.68 26.01 -6.07
N LYS A 270 -2.87 25.03 -5.17
CA LYS A 270 -3.61 25.31 -3.91
C LYS A 270 -2.75 25.96 -2.82
N CYS A 271 -1.48 25.59 -2.73
CA CYS A 271 -0.56 26.18 -1.78
C CYS A 271 0.57 26.90 -2.52
N SER A 272 0.99 28.02 -1.98
CA SER A 272 2.07 28.83 -2.54
C SER A 272 3.43 28.15 -2.35
N LEU A 273 4.46 28.72 -2.98
CA LEU A 273 5.85 28.30 -2.75
C LEU A 273 6.19 28.32 -1.25
N ASN A 274 6.92 27.29 -0.78
CA ASN A 274 7.29 27.06 0.62
C ASN A 274 6.13 26.71 1.56
N GLU A 275 5.05 26.17 1.02
CA GLU A 275 3.93 25.65 1.80
C GLU A 275 3.74 24.15 1.58
N ILE A 276 3.14 23.49 2.57
CA ILE A 276 2.78 22.08 2.56
C ILE A 276 1.26 21.98 2.60
N LEU A 277 0.67 21.25 1.65
CA LEU A 277 -0.75 20.91 1.69
C LEU A 277 -0.96 19.72 2.63
N TYR A 278 -1.78 19.90 3.68
CA TYR A 278 -2.18 18.82 4.57
C TYR A 278 -3.65 19.01 5.00
N GLN A 279 -4.48 17.96 4.93
CA GLN A 279 -5.91 18.03 5.29
C GLN A 279 -6.65 19.27 4.73
N ALA A 280 -6.42 19.61 3.45
CA ALA A 280 -7.00 20.76 2.75
C ALA A 280 -6.56 22.17 3.25
N HIS A 281 -5.56 22.24 4.13
CA HIS A 281 -4.94 23.48 4.56
C HIS A 281 -3.50 23.58 4.07
N CYS A 282 -3.03 24.80 3.82
CA CYS A 282 -1.64 25.10 3.50
C CYS A 282 -0.90 25.51 4.76
N TYR A 283 0.21 24.83 5.04
CA TYR A 283 1.04 25.07 6.20
C TYR A 283 2.39 25.61 5.81
N TYR A 284 2.95 26.51 6.61
CA TYR A 284 4.31 26.98 6.43
C TYR A 284 4.99 27.38 7.73
N LEU A 285 6.32 27.52 7.66
CA LEU A 285 7.16 28.10 8.72
C LEU A 285 7.61 29.50 8.30
N ASP A 286 7.52 30.47 9.22
CA ASP A 286 7.93 31.84 8.94
C ASP A 286 8.36 32.62 10.18
N GLY A 287 9.19 33.63 10.01
CA GLY A 287 9.72 34.50 11.07
C GLY A 287 8.81 35.69 11.36
N VAL A 288 7.51 35.46 11.57
CA VAL A 288 6.47 36.50 11.68
C VAL A 288 6.06 36.84 13.12
N GLY A 289 6.83 36.40 14.13
CA GLY A 289 6.64 36.88 15.50
C GLY A 289 5.47 36.24 16.26
N GLY A 290 4.95 35.11 15.78
CA GLY A 290 3.79 34.43 16.35
C GLY A 290 2.45 34.98 15.85
N GLU A 291 2.45 35.79 14.80
CA GLU A 291 1.25 36.36 14.17
C GLU A 291 1.19 35.95 12.70
N CYS A 292 0.24 35.10 12.35
CA CYS A 292 0.03 34.72 10.96
C CYS A 292 -0.65 35.86 10.18
N PRO A 293 -0.27 36.09 8.91
CA PRO A 293 -0.89 37.09 8.06
C PRO A 293 -2.36 36.73 7.76
N TYR A 294 -3.11 37.70 7.23
CA TYR A 294 -4.50 37.51 6.83
C TYR A 294 -4.69 36.28 5.93
N GLY A 295 -5.72 35.50 6.21
CA GLY A 295 -5.99 34.22 5.53
C GLY A 295 -5.28 33.02 6.18
N TYR A 296 -4.49 33.24 7.23
CA TYR A 296 -3.84 32.19 7.99
C TYR A 296 -4.05 32.38 9.50
N SER A 297 -3.97 31.28 10.23
CA SER A 297 -4.01 31.19 11.68
C SER A 297 -2.86 30.31 12.17
N LEU A 298 -2.60 30.31 13.49
CA LEU A 298 -1.57 29.45 14.06
C LEU A 298 -1.98 27.97 13.91
N GLY A 299 -1.08 27.16 13.34
CA GLY A 299 -1.26 25.70 13.27
C GLY A 299 -1.03 25.05 14.64
N SER A 300 -1.58 23.87 14.86
CA SER A 300 -1.41 23.11 16.11
C SER A 300 -0.09 22.34 16.16
N GLU A 301 0.45 22.14 17.36
CA GLU A 301 1.59 21.25 17.63
C GLU A 301 1.32 19.82 17.16
N THR A 302 0.07 19.37 17.29
CA THR A 302 -0.32 18.03 16.82
C THR A 302 -0.11 17.91 15.31
N VAL A 303 -0.56 18.89 14.52
CA VAL A 303 -0.33 18.86 13.06
C VAL A 303 1.15 19.04 12.74
N LEU A 304 1.84 19.97 13.41
CA LEU A 304 3.28 20.18 13.22
C LEU A 304 4.06 18.88 13.41
N SER A 305 3.71 18.07 14.42
CA SER A 305 4.34 16.78 14.69
C SER A 305 4.17 15.75 13.57
N LEU A 306 3.08 15.85 12.81
CA LEU A 306 2.75 14.92 11.72
C LEU A 306 3.40 15.32 10.40
N ILE A 307 3.65 16.63 10.18
CA ILE A 307 4.15 17.16 8.91
C ILE A 307 5.54 17.79 9.00
N ALA A 308 6.22 17.70 10.16
CA ALA A 308 7.52 18.32 10.37
C ALA A 308 8.55 17.95 9.29
N ASP A 309 8.65 16.66 8.94
CA ASP A 309 9.60 16.14 7.95
C ASP A 309 9.37 16.71 6.53
N SER A 310 8.13 17.09 6.21
CA SER A 310 7.78 17.68 4.92
C SER A 310 8.32 19.10 4.73
N PHE A 311 8.91 19.71 5.77
CA PHE A 311 9.58 21.02 5.66
C PHE A 311 11.00 20.94 5.10
N ILE A 312 11.60 19.75 5.02
CA ILE A 312 12.95 19.59 4.43
C ILE A 312 12.94 20.07 2.98
N GLY A 313 13.91 20.91 2.62
CA GLY A 313 14.01 21.49 1.28
C GLY A 313 13.18 22.75 1.07
N LEU A 314 12.27 23.10 1.97
CA LEU A 314 11.51 24.36 1.91
C LEU A 314 12.27 25.50 2.57
N ASN A 315 11.86 26.74 2.29
CA ASN A 315 12.38 27.94 2.96
C ASN A 315 11.33 28.52 3.92
N TYR A 316 11.73 29.54 4.69
CA TYR A 316 10.77 30.45 5.30
C TYR A 316 9.87 31.06 4.23
N LYS A 317 8.59 31.25 4.54
CA LYS A 317 7.65 31.82 3.55
C LYS A 317 8.01 33.25 3.17
N THR A 318 8.31 34.12 4.14
CA THR A 318 8.59 35.55 3.87
C THR A 318 9.80 36.09 4.61
N ALA A 319 10.03 35.65 5.84
CA ALA A 319 10.97 36.23 6.77
C ALA A 319 11.73 35.15 7.53
N ILE A 320 13.07 35.23 7.54
CA ILE A 320 13.91 34.39 8.42
C ILE A 320 13.58 34.70 9.90
N SER A 321 13.50 33.67 10.73
CA SER A 321 13.29 33.83 12.17
C SER A 321 14.51 34.42 12.90
N ASP A 322 14.31 35.02 14.07
CA ASP A 322 15.37 35.34 15.03
C ASP A 322 15.35 34.45 16.30
N ASN A 323 14.44 33.48 16.36
CA ASN A 323 14.34 32.50 17.44
C ASN A 323 14.05 31.07 16.93
N CYS A 324 14.59 30.05 17.61
CA CYS A 324 14.47 28.66 17.18
C CYS A 324 13.15 27.99 17.61
N CYS A 325 12.41 28.55 18.56
CA CYS A 325 11.16 27.97 19.04
C CYS A 325 10.02 28.24 18.06
N VAL A 326 9.16 27.26 17.84
CA VAL A 326 8.00 27.41 16.97
C VAL A 326 6.81 27.86 17.81
N VAL A 327 6.20 28.99 17.45
CA VAL A 327 4.88 29.37 17.96
C VAL A 327 3.81 28.63 17.17
N THR A 328 2.92 27.99 17.90
CA THR A 328 1.75 27.25 17.42
C THR A 328 0.50 27.79 18.10
N SER A 329 -0.67 27.19 17.87
CA SER A 329 -1.93 27.60 18.50
C SER A 329 -2.02 27.26 19.99
N GLU A 330 -1.12 26.43 20.49
CA GLU A 330 -1.02 26.05 21.90
C GLU A 330 -0.44 27.16 22.77
N LYS A 331 -0.72 27.08 24.09
CA LYS A 331 -0.29 28.08 25.07
C LYS A 331 1.23 28.20 25.19
N TYR A 332 1.93 27.10 24.96
CA TYR A 332 3.38 27.02 25.10
C TYR A 332 3.98 26.56 23.78
N SER A 333 5.09 27.16 23.38
CA SER A 333 5.95 26.60 22.34
C SER A 333 6.70 25.42 22.95
N ASN A 334 6.46 24.20 22.46
CA ASN A 334 7.23 22.99 22.79
C ASN A 334 8.13 22.54 21.66
N TYR A 335 7.95 23.05 20.44
CA TYR A 335 8.71 22.68 19.26
C TYR A 335 9.80 23.72 18.95
N GLY A 336 10.88 23.27 18.32
CA GLY A 336 11.91 24.16 17.82
C GLY A 336 12.89 23.48 16.88
N ILE A 337 13.71 24.27 16.19
CA ILE A 337 14.76 23.76 15.31
C ILE A 337 16.05 23.58 16.10
N ASN A 338 16.47 22.33 16.30
CA ASN A 338 17.67 21.98 17.08
C ASN A 338 18.97 22.02 16.25
N SER A 339 19.21 23.11 15.53
CA SER A 339 20.45 23.30 14.79
C SER A 339 20.79 24.78 14.71
N VAL A 340 21.96 25.13 15.24
CA VAL A 340 22.51 26.50 15.20
C VAL A 340 22.83 26.95 13.78
N ASP A 341 23.02 26.00 12.86
CA ASP A 341 23.36 26.26 11.46
C ASP A 341 22.13 26.42 10.55
N GLN A 342 20.93 26.18 11.08
CA GLN A 342 19.66 26.21 10.33
C GLN A 342 18.63 27.13 10.97
N CYS A 343 18.57 27.14 12.29
CA CYS A 343 17.80 28.14 13.01
C CYS A 343 18.31 29.55 12.69
N ASN A 344 17.41 30.47 12.38
CA ASN A 344 17.71 31.87 12.06
C ASN A 344 18.63 32.07 10.84
N LYS A 345 18.77 31.06 9.99
CA LYS A 345 19.50 31.12 8.72
C LYS A 345 18.52 31.08 7.57
N GLN A 346 18.94 31.62 6.42
CA GLN A 346 18.18 31.43 5.19
C GLN A 346 18.18 29.93 4.85
N GLY A 347 17.02 29.43 4.41
CA GLY A 347 16.89 28.02 4.02
C GLY A 347 17.68 27.69 2.74
N PRO A 348 17.45 26.49 2.18
CA PRO A 348 16.39 25.55 2.56
C PRO A 348 16.64 24.86 3.90
N PHE A 349 15.57 24.45 4.56
CA PHE A 349 15.63 23.67 5.79
C PHE A 349 16.26 22.31 5.54
N THR A 350 17.31 21.98 6.29
CA THR A 350 17.91 20.63 6.30
C THR A 350 17.60 19.87 7.58
N VAL A 351 17.03 20.56 8.57
CA VAL A 351 16.50 19.98 9.80
C VAL A 351 15.11 20.55 10.04
N VAL A 352 14.29 19.79 10.75
CA VAL A 352 12.88 20.13 10.96
C VAL A 352 12.61 20.50 12.42
N PRO A 353 11.49 21.20 12.70
CA PRO A 353 11.04 21.39 14.05
C PRO A 353 10.83 20.05 14.76
N SER A 354 11.42 19.90 15.93
CA SER A 354 11.23 18.72 16.77
C SER A 354 10.79 19.13 18.17
N HIS A 355 10.13 18.20 18.87
CA HIS A 355 9.71 18.44 20.24
C HIS A 355 10.95 18.67 21.13
N ASN A 356 10.93 19.76 21.91
CA ASN A 356 12.04 20.30 22.68
C ASN A 356 13.29 20.69 21.84
N GLY A 357 13.16 20.78 20.51
CA GLY A 357 14.27 21.22 19.67
C GLY A 357 14.69 22.65 20.01
N GLY A 358 15.99 22.95 20.01
CA GLY A 358 16.51 24.25 20.41
C GLY A 358 16.27 24.62 21.89
N GLY A 359 15.91 23.64 22.74
CA GLY A 359 15.60 23.86 24.15
C GLY A 359 14.22 24.46 24.42
N CYS A 360 13.30 24.35 23.45
CA CYS A 360 12.02 25.04 23.45
C CYS A 360 10.93 24.37 24.30
N ARG A 361 11.21 23.77 25.45
CA ARG A 361 10.17 23.13 26.27
C ARG A 361 9.41 24.17 27.11
N ASN A 362 8.08 24.20 26.98
CA ASN A 362 7.19 25.12 27.70
C ASN A 362 7.56 26.61 27.54
N ASN A 363 8.12 27.01 26.39
CA ASN A 363 8.57 28.39 26.20
C ASN A 363 7.35 29.31 25.96
N THR A 364 7.34 30.48 26.61
CA THR A 364 6.31 31.51 26.47
C THR A 364 6.84 32.83 25.93
N THR A 365 8.16 32.93 25.73
CA THR A 365 8.82 34.15 25.28
C THR A 365 8.56 34.34 23.79
N LYS A 366 7.95 35.46 23.41
CA LYS A 366 7.76 35.84 22.01
C LYS A 366 8.82 36.84 21.59
N TYR A 367 9.50 36.55 20.49
CA TYR A 367 10.45 37.45 19.85
C TYR A 367 9.81 38.13 18.65
N ARG A 368 10.39 39.24 18.19
CA ARG A 368 9.82 40.03 17.09
C ARG A 368 9.72 39.23 15.78
N ARG A 369 10.70 38.36 15.50
CA ARG A 369 10.69 37.46 14.34
C ARG A 369 10.68 36.01 14.79
N GLN A 370 9.87 35.70 15.80
CA GLN A 370 9.67 34.33 16.27
C GLN A 370 9.29 33.39 15.12
N LEU A 371 9.89 32.20 15.08
CA LEU A 371 9.50 31.15 14.15
C LEU A 371 8.06 30.74 14.46
N THR A 372 7.21 30.78 13.45
CA THR A 372 5.76 30.66 13.57
C THR A 372 5.28 29.60 12.61
N PHE A 373 4.43 28.70 13.09
CA PHE A 373 3.76 27.70 12.27
C PHE A 373 2.37 28.18 11.92
N CYS A 374 2.15 28.47 10.65
CA CYS A 374 0.89 29.03 10.14
C CYS A 374 0.15 28.01 9.28
N MET A 375 -1.17 28.07 9.33
CA MET A 375 -2.13 27.22 8.63
C MET A 375 -3.15 28.13 7.92
N SER A 376 -3.49 27.85 6.66
CA SER A 376 -4.53 28.61 5.96
C SER A 376 -5.87 28.44 6.64
N ASN A 377 -6.70 29.49 6.69
CA ASN A 377 -8.04 29.44 7.30
C ASN A 377 -9.04 28.63 6.48
#